data_AF-A0A3Q3ML70-F1
#
_entry.id   AF-A0A3Q3ML70-F1
#
_cell.length_a   1.000
_cell.length_b   1.000
_cell.length_c   1.000
_cell.angle_alpha   90.00
_cell.angle_beta   90.00
_cell.angle_gamma   90.00
#
_symmetry.space_group_name_H-M   'P 1'
#
loop_
_entity.id
_entity.type
_entity.pdbx_description
1 polymer ?
#
loop_
_entity_poly.entity_id
_entity_poly.type
_entity_poly.pdbx_seq_one_letter_code
_entity_poly.pdbx_strand_id
1 'polypeptide(L)'
;MALLMEDEGDEAKHKHFNYDKIVEQQKSEPEEEEVDVKDPRFQAMFTSHLFNLDPSHPSYKKTNATQSILTEKQRRRDEEQRRLEDGLRDQGEGDPMDPSLSMLVKSIKSKTEQFQARKKQKLV
;
A
#
# COMPACT_ATOMS: atom_id res chain seq x y z
N MET A 1 -71.74 15.33 4.55
CA MET A 1 -70.78 14.21 4.68
C MET A 1 -70.51 14.06 6.17
N ALA A 2 -70.95 12.94 6.75
CA ALA A 2 -70.94 12.71 8.20
C ALA A 2 -69.54 12.28 8.68
N LEU A 3 -69.19 12.72 9.87
CA LEU A 3 -67.93 12.53 10.57
C LEU A 3 -67.88 11.09 11.12
N LEU A 4 -67.04 10.22 10.53
CA LEU A 4 -66.82 8.84 11.00
C LEU A 4 -65.59 8.82 11.92
N MET A 5 -65.81 9.16 13.19
CA MET A 5 -64.95 8.72 14.29
C MET A 5 -65.48 7.35 14.74
N GLU A 6 -65.07 6.29 14.04
CA GLU A 6 -65.24 4.90 14.48
C GLU A 6 -63.92 4.18 14.19
N ASP A 7 -63.10 3.99 15.22
CA ASP A 7 -62.81 2.67 15.80
C ASP A 7 -61.41 2.69 16.46
N GLU A 8 -61.39 3.20 17.69
CA GLU A 8 -60.28 3.15 18.64
C GLU A 8 -60.32 1.76 19.31
N GLY A 9 -59.80 0.74 18.61
CA GLY A 9 -60.12 -0.66 18.99
C GLY A 9 -59.04 -1.74 18.85
N ASP A 10 -57.96 -1.57 18.09
CA ASP A 10 -57.00 -2.67 17.86
C ASP A 10 -55.54 -2.20 17.62
N GLU A 11 -54.88 -1.64 18.66
CA GLU A 11 -53.41 -1.47 18.71
C GLU A 11 -52.68 -2.80 19.02
N ALA A 12 -53.11 -3.90 18.40
CA ALA A 12 -52.52 -5.21 18.60
C ALA A 12 -51.15 -5.33 17.89
N LYS A 13 -50.10 -4.93 18.62
CA LYS A 13 -48.73 -5.50 18.58
C LYS A 13 -48.09 -5.59 17.18
N HIS A 14 -47.93 -4.46 16.51
CA HIS A 14 -46.89 -4.39 15.48
C HIS A 14 -45.54 -4.62 16.17
N LYS A 15 -44.92 -5.78 15.91
CA LYS A 15 -43.54 -6.04 16.31
C LYS A 15 -42.67 -5.09 15.51
N HIS A 16 -42.39 -3.91 16.07
CA HIS A 16 -41.53 -2.95 15.43
C HIS A 16 -40.16 -3.59 15.17
N PHE A 17 -39.64 -3.36 13.97
CA PHE A 17 -38.33 -3.80 13.55
C PHE A 17 -37.29 -3.14 14.46
N ASN A 18 -36.71 -3.92 15.38
CA ASN A 18 -35.75 -3.41 16.35
C ASN A 18 -34.42 -3.12 15.66
N TYR A 19 -34.24 -1.89 15.22
CA TYR A 19 -33.02 -1.41 14.56
C TYR A 19 -31.77 -1.66 15.43
N ASP A 20 -31.88 -1.45 16.73
CA ASP A 20 -30.77 -1.61 17.68
C ASP A 20 -30.22 -3.03 17.71
N LYS A 21 -31.08 -4.06 17.64
CA LYS A 21 -30.65 -5.47 17.61
C LYS A 21 -29.90 -5.81 16.32
N ILE A 22 -30.26 -5.17 15.20
CA ILE A 22 -29.66 -5.43 13.89
C ILE A 22 -28.31 -4.74 13.80
N VAL A 23 -28.21 -3.52 14.33
CA VAL A 23 -26.94 -2.78 14.42
C VAL A 23 -25.96 -3.50 15.34
N GLU A 24 -26.40 -4.04 16.48
CA GLU A 24 -25.55 -4.87 17.35
C GLU A 24 -25.06 -6.13 16.64
N GLN A 25 -25.94 -6.84 15.94
CA GLN A 25 -25.59 -8.08 15.24
C GLN A 25 -24.61 -7.86 14.08
N GLN A 26 -24.68 -6.72 13.38
CA GLN A 26 -23.68 -6.32 12.39
C GLN A 26 -22.33 -5.92 13.00
N LYS A 27 -22.30 -5.57 14.29
CA LYS A 27 -21.09 -5.13 14.99
C LYS A 27 -20.31 -6.28 15.64
N SER A 28 -20.97 -7.42 15.86
CA SER A 28 -20.46 -8.51 16.71
C SER A 28 -19.69 -9.61 15.97
N GLU A 29 -19.69 -9.65 14.65
CA GLU A 29 -18.98 -10.68 13.89
C GLU A 29 -17.87 -10.00 13.06
N PRO A 30 -16.64 -9.87 13.59
CA PRO A 30 -15.50 -9.66 12.73
C PRO A 30 -15.26 -10.99 12.01
N GLU A 31 -15.96 -11.21 10.89
CA GLU A 31 -15.50 -12.22 9.94
C GLU A 31 -14.04 -11.88 9.63
N GLU A 32 -13.14 -12.84 9.85
CA GLU A 32 -11.74 -12.69 9.45
C GLU A 32 -11.72 -12.58 7.93
N GLU A 33 -11.68 -11.34 7.44
CA GLU A 33 -11.64 -11.02 6.00
C GLU A 33 -10.31 -11.53 5.40
N GLU A 34 -10.28 -12.81 5.04
CA GLU A 34 -9.20 -13.41 4.26
C GLU A 34 -9.31 -12.94 2.80
N VAL A 35 -8.40 -12.05 2.40
CA VAL A 35 -8.32 -11.55 1.03
C VAL A 35 -7.44 -12.46 0.19
N ASP A 36 -7.93 -12.87 -0.99
CA ASP A 36 -7.10 -13.56 -1.99
C ASP A 36 -6.14 -12.58 -2.68
N VAL A 37 -4.89 -12.68 -2.28
CA VAL A 37 -3.78 -11.85 -2.72
C VAL A 37 -3.23 -12.27 -4.11
N LYS A 38 -3.58 -13.48 -4.58
CA LYS A 38 -3.01 -14.08 -5.80
C LYS A 38 -3.90 -13.90 -7.05
N ASP A 39 -5.08 -13.30 -6.92
CA ASP A 39 -5.96 -13.07 -8.06
C ASP A 39 -5.32 -12.10 -9.09
N PRO A 40 -5.15 -12.53 -10.35
CA PRO A 40 -4.56 -11.71 -11.42
C PRO A 40 -5.29 -10.38 -11.66
N ARG A 41 -6.60 -10.31 -11.41
CA ARG A 41 -7.41 -9.10 -11.62
C ARG A 41 -6.95 -7.94 -10.74
N PHE A 42 -6.36 -8.24 -9.58
CA PHE A 42 -5.88 -7.24 -8.62
C PHE A 42 -4.37 -7.06 -8.65
N GLN A 43 -3.67 -7.57 -9.67
CA GLN A 43 -2.22 -7.41 -9.78
C GLN A 43 -1.78 -5.94 -9.80
N ALA A 44 -2.61 -5.05 -10.35
CA ALA A 44 -2.39 -3.61 -10.38
C ALA A 44 -2.22 -2.99 -8.98
N MET A 45 -2.81 -3.58 -7.93
CA MET A 45 -2.65 -3.12 -6.53
C MET A 45 -1.18 -3.17 -6.07
N PHE A 46 -0.42 -4.12 -6.62
CA PHE A 46 0.97 -4.34 -6.25
C PHE A 46 1.94 -3.58 -7.16
N THR A 47 1.60 -3.39 -8.43
CA THR A 47 2.50 -2.80 -9.44
C THR A 47 2.27 -1.32 -9.70
N SER A 48 1.02 -0.84 -9.65
CA SER A 48 0.70 0.55 -9.96
C SER A 48 0.77 1.45 -8.74
N HIS A 49 1.29 2.65 -8.92
CA HIS A 49 1.41 3.66 -7.87
C HIS A 49 0.06 4.24 -7.44
N LEU A 50 -0.96 4.16 -8.30
CA LEU A 50 -2.30 4.72 -8.04
C LEU A 50 -3.03 4.02 -6.89
N PHE A 51 -2.66 2.77 -6.61
CA PHE A 51 -3.29 1.93 -5.58
C PHE A 51 -2.40 1.75 -4.35
N ASN A 52 -1.41 2.63 -4.16
CA ASN A 52 -0.54 2.59 -2.99
C ASN A 52 -1.32 2.97 -1.72
N LEU A 53 -1.15 2.16 -0.67
CA LEU A 53 -1.76 2.39 0.63
C LEU A 53 -0.92 3.39 1.43
N ASP A 54 -1.49 4.57 1.72
CA ASP A 54 -0.83 5.66 2.45
C ASP A 54 -1.43 5.82 3.86
N PRO A 55 -0.67 5.57 4.94
CA PRO A 55 -1.12 5.75 6.31
C PRO A 55 -1.56 7.17 6.70
N SER A 56 -1.13 8.19 5.95
CA SER A 56 -1.51 9.59 6.18
C SER A 56 -2.86 9.96 5.54
N HIS A 57 -3.38 9.12 4.63
CA HIS A 57 -4.62 9.39 3.94
C HIS A 57 -5.84 9.07 4.85
N PRO A 58 -6.87 9.94 4.94
CA PRO A 58 -8.01 9.73 5.82
C PRO A 58 -8.81 8.44 5.57
N SER A 59 -8.80 7.94 4.34
CA SER A 59 -9.45 6.68 3.98
C SER A 59 -8.66 5.44 4.37
N TYR A 60 -7.43 5.58 4.87
CA TYR A 60 -6.63 4.43 5.27
C TYR A 60 -7.20 3.77 6.52
N LYS A 61 -7.55 2.50 6.40
CA LYS A 61 -8.03 1.66 7.50
C LYS A 61 -7.04 0.52 7.74
N LYS A 62 -6.55 0.44 8.97
CA LYS A 62 -5.68 -0.66 9.44
C LYS A 62 -6.53 -1.90 9.72
N THR A 63 -6.95 -2.60 8.68
CA THR A 63 -7.64 -3.90 8.77
C THR A 63 -6.65 -5.05 8.56
N ASN A 64 -7.04 -6.27 8.95
CA ASN A 64 -6.24 -7.48 8.72
C ASN A 64 -5.99 -7.71 7.23
N ALA A 65 -7.01 -7.49 6.40
CA ALA A 65 -6.93 -7.49 4.94
C ALA A 65 -5.85 -6.53 4.41
N THR A 66 -5.87 -5.27 4.85
CA THR A 66 -4.86 -4.27 4.45
C THR A 66 -3.45 -4.72 4.83
N GLN A 67 -3.28 -5.29 6.04
CA GLN A 67 -1.97 -5.80 6.47
C GLN A 67 -1.49 -6.96 5.59
N SER A 68 -2.36 -7.91 5.23
CA SER A 68 -2.04 -9.02 4.31
C SER A 68 -1.58 -8.52 2.94
N ILE A 69 -2.21 -7.47 2.42
CA ILE A 69 -1.79 -6.84 1.14
C ILE A 69 -0.40 -6.20 1.27
N LEU A 70 -0.10 -5.53 2.39
CA LEU A 70 1.21 -4.92 2.63
C LEU A 70 2.33 -5.96 2.70
N THR A 71 2.10 -7.06 3.44
CA THR A 71 3.11 -8.13 3.59
C THR A 71 3.41 -8.80 2.25
N GLU A 72 2.40 -9.08 1.43
CA GLU A 72 2.63 -9.58 0.07
C GLU A 72 3.38 -8.56 -0.78
N LYS A 73 2.98 -7.28 -0.75
CA LYS A 73 3.63 -6.26 -1.56
C LYS A 73 5.12 -6.14 -1.21
N GLN A 74 5.46 -6.30 0.06
CA GLN A 74 6.85 -6.36 0.50
C GLN A 74 7.53 -7.61 -0.06
N ARG A 75 6.93 -8.80 0.10
CA ARG A 75 7.43 -10.07 -0.44
C ARG A 75 7.75 -9.99 -1.93
N ARG A 76 6.84 -9.42 -2.74
CA ARG A 76 7.04 -9.24 -4.20
C ARG A 76 8.18 -8.29 -4.54
N ARG A 77 8.35 -7.20 -3.78
CA ARG A 77 9.47 -6.27 -3.99
C ARG A 77 10.81 -6.91 -3.67
N ASP A 78 10.88 -7.69 -2.60
CA ASP A 78 12.10 -8.41 -2.25
C ASP A 78 12.46 -9.44 -3.32
N GLU A 79 11.48 -10.14 -3.88
CA GLU A 79 11.68 -11.07 -5.02
C GLU A 79 12.13 -10.36 -6.29
N GLU A 80 11.54 -9.22 -6.63
CA GLU A 80 11.94 -8.41 -7.78
C GLU A 80 13.36 -7.88 -7.62
N GLN A 81 13.71 -7.39 -6.42
CA GLN A 81 15.08 -6.96 -6.11
C GLN A 81 16.07 -8.11 -6.25
N ARG A 82 15.76 -9.30 -5.74
CA ARG A 82 16.60 -10.49 -5.92
C ARG A 82 16.77 -10.86 -7.39
N ARG A 83 15.69 -10.82 -8.19
CA ARG A 83 15.76 -11.08 -9.64
C ARG A 83 16.62 -10.04 -10.36
N LEU A 84 16.50 -8.77 -9.99
CA LEU A 84 17.34 -7.70 -10.53
C LEU A 84 18.81 -7.92 -10.14
N GLU A 85 19.09 -8.24 -8.88
CA GLU A 85 20.44 -8.53 -8.40
C GLU A 85 21.07 -9.75 -9.10
N ASP A 86 20.32 -10.84 -9.27
CA ASP A 86 20.79 -12.01 -10.01
C ASP A 86 20.95 -11.73 -11.51
N GLY A 87 20.07 -10.92 -12.10
CA GLY A 87 20.22 -10.43 -13.48
C GLY A 87 21.41 -9.47 -13.65
N LEU A 88 21.73 -8.65 -12.64
CA LEU A 88 22.91 -7.78 -12.61
C LEU A 88 24.22 -8.58 -12.42
N ARG A 89 24.16 -9.73 -11.74
CA ARG A 89 25.28 -10.67 -11.61
C ARG A 89 25.55 -11.44 -12.91
N ASP A 90 24.49 -11.78 -13.66
CA ASP A 90 24.59 -12.40 -14.99
C ASP A 90 25.04 -11.37 -16.05
N GLN A 91 24.62 -10.10 -15.92
CA GLN A 91 25.12 -8.96 -16.70
C GLN A 91 26.46 -8.41 -16.21
N GLY A 92 27.38 -9.31 -15.84
CA GLY A 92 28.77 -8.98 -15.49
C GLY A 92 29.58 -8.32 -16.63
N GLU A 93 29.00 -8.08 -17.79
CA GLU A 93 29.62 -7.34 -18.89
C GLU A 93 28.66 -6.28 -19.46
N GLY A 94 28.64 -5.12 -18.79
CA GLY A 94 28.49 -3.82 -19.44
C GLY A 94 27.19 -3.54 -20.19
N ASP A 95 26.13 -3.20 -19.46
CA ASP A 95 25.15 -2.26 -20.00
C ASP A 95 25.89 -0.93 -20.23
N PRO A 96 25.83 -0.29 -21.41
CA PRO A 96 26.56 0.93 -21.68
C PRO A 96 25.95 2.05 -20.84
N MET A 97 26.51 2.24 -19.63
CA MET A 97 26.26 3.41 -18.79
C MET A 97 26.31 4.64 -19.69
N ASP A 98 25.29 5.48 -19.61
CA ASP A 98 25.23 6.72 -20.38
C ASP A 98 26.62 7.39 -20.34
N PRO A 99 27.26 7.62 -21.50
CA PRO A 99 28.56 8.28 -21.57
C PRO A 99 28.62 9.55 -20.71
N SER A 100 27.50 10.28 -20.61
CA SER A 100 27.37 11.47 -19.77
C SER A 100 27.54 11.15 -18.27
N LEU A 101 26.94 10.06 -17.79
CA LEU A 101 27.00 9.63 -16.39
C LEU A 101 28.40 9.13 -16.02
N SER A 102 29.04 8.41 -16.94
CA SER A 102 30.44 7.97 -16.78
C SER A 102 31.40 9.16 -16.68
N MET A 103 31.20 10.20 -17.49
CA MET A 103 31.98 11.44 -17.40
C MET A 103 31.74 12.19 -16.10
N LEU A 104 30.49 12.26 -15.64
CA LEU A 104 30.14 12.90 -14.38
C LEU A 104 30.81 12.20 -13.19
N VAL A 105 30.72 10.87 -13.10
CA VAL A 105 31.37 10.10 -12.02
C VAL A 105 32.89 10.31 -12.01
N LYS A 106 33.54 10.32 -13.18
CA LYS A 106 34.98 10.62 -13.30
C LYS A 106 35.30 12.04 -12.79
N SER A 107 34.48 13.03 -13.15
CA SER A 107 34.70 14.42 -12.73
C SER A 107 34.57 14.60 -11.21
N ILE A 108 33.58 13.94 -10.59
CA ILE A 108 33.35 13.98 -9.14
C ILE A 108 34.49 13.28 -8.38
N LYS A 109 34.94 12.11 -8.85
CA LYS A 109 36.08 11.41 -8.26
C LYS A 109 37.34 12.26 -8.30
N SER A 110 37.68 12.80 -9.48
CA SER A 110 38.84 13.67 -9.64
C SER A 110 38.79 14.90 -8.74
N LYS A 111 37.63 15.58 -8.66
CA LYS A 111 37.46 16.78 -7.82
C LYS A 111 37.56 16.47 -6.34
N THR A 112 37.03 15.32 -5.91
CA THR A 112 37.11 14.86 -4.51
C THR A 112 38.54 14.52 -4.11
N GLU A 113 39.29 13.83 -4.97
CA GLU A 113 40.71 13.50 -4.74
C GLU A 113 41.58 14.76 -4.62
N GLN A 114 41.37 15.74 -5.50
CA GLN A 114 42.07 17.03 -5.42
C GLN A 114 41.77 17.76 -4.11
N PHE A 115 40.52 17.73 -3.64
CA PHE A 115 40.14 18.35 -2.37
C PHE A 115 40.80 17.64 -1.17
N GLN A 116 40.82 16.30 -1.17
CA GLN A 116 41.49 15.49 -0.16
C GLN A 116 43.00 15.75 -0.13
N ALA A 117 43.66 15.79 -1.28
CA ALA A 117 45.09 16.06 -1.39
C ALA A 117 45.45 17.46 -0.86
N ARG A 118 44.67 18.49 -1.23
CA ARG A 118 44.85 19.86 -0.74
C ARG A 118 44.60 19.99 0.77
N LYS A 119 43.64 19.24 1.33
CA LYS A 119 43.40 19.20 2.78
C LYS A 119 44.59 18.60 3.52
N LYS A 120 45.20 17.53 3.02
CA LYS A 120 46.37 16.89 3.62
C LYS A 120 47.61 17.79 3.59
N GLN A 121 47.82 18.55 2.50
CA GLN A 121 48.92 19.51 2.40
C GLN A 121 48.80 20.72 3.34
N LYS A 122 47.59 21.08 3.79
CA LYS A 122 47.39 22.18 4.76
C LYS A 122 47.54 21.74 6.22
N LEU A 123 47.63 20.44 6.47
CA LEU A 123 47.77 19.86 7.83
C LEU A 123 49.22 19.48 8.15
N VAL A 124 50.13 19.59 7.18
CA VAL A 124 51.59 19.46 7.33
C VAL A 124 52.18 20.86 7.38
#